data_AF-X1DJD2-F1
#
_entry.id   AF-X1DJD2-F1
#
_cell.length_a   1.000
_cell.length_b   1.000
_cell.length_c   1.000
_cell.angle_alpha   90.00
_cell.angle_beta   90.00
_cell.angle_gamma   90.00
#
_symmetry.space_group_name_H-M   'P 1'
#
loop_
_entity.id
_entity.type
_entity.pdbx_description
1 polymer ?
#
loop_
_entity_poly.entity_id
_entity_poly.type
_entity_poly.pdbx_seq_one_letter_code
_entity_poly.pdbx_strand_id
1 'polypeptide(L)' 'GYLVDIVDIEQHLDAMVAHYRDKTLNDLPEFAGLNPSIEHFARILCETLANRITAPNLNGVTMVIWENDIAWASYRHNR' A
#
# COMPACT_ATOMS: atom_id res chain seq x y z
N GLY A 1 -21.02 -10.53 -10.45
CA GLY A 1 -20.44 -9.18 -10.30
C GLY A 1 -19.10 -9.31 -9.60
N TYR A 2 -18.16 -8.43 -9.92
CA TYR A 2 -16.85 -8.35 -9.25
C TYR A 2 -16.90 -7.29 -8.14
N LEU A 3 -16.12 -7.48 -7.07
CA LEU A 3 -16.01 -6.47 -6.00
C LEU A 3 -15.30 -5.22 -6.51
N VAL A 4 -14.24 -5.42 -7.29
CA VAL A 4 -13.40 -4.41 -7.95
C VAL A 4 -12.77 -5.03 -9.19
N ASP A 5 -12.39 -4.22 -10.18
CA ASP A 5 -11.64 -4.68 -11.35
C ASP A 5 -10.20 -5.02 -10.93
N ILE A 6 -9.80 -6.29 -11.09
CA ILE A 6 -8.46 -6.74 -10.71
C ILE A 6 -7.35 -6.09 -11.55
N VAL A 7 -7.63 -5.76 -12.81
CA VAL A 7 -6.64 -5.13 -13.70
C VAL A 7 -6.36 -3.70 -13.23
N ASP A 8 -7.37 -3.00 -12.74
CA ASP A 8 -7.22 -1.67 -12.13
C ASP A 8 -6.39 -1.74 -10.83
N ILE A 9 -6.63 -2.77 -10.00
CA ILE A 9 -5.82 -3.03 -8.80
C ILE A 9 -4.35 -3.25 -9.16
N GLU A 10 -4.07 -4.14 -10.12
CA GLU A 10 -2.70 -4.46 -10.55
C GLU A 10 -1.98 -3.22 -11.07
N GLN A 11 -2.63 -2.42 -11.92
CA GLN A 11 -2.07 -1.18 -12.45
C GLN A 11 -1.69 -0.19 -11.34
N HIS A 12 -2.56 0.00 -10.35
CA HIS A 12 -2.29 0.90 -9.23
C HIS A 12 -1.18 0.37 -8.31
N LEU A 13 -1.14 -0.94 -8.06
CA LEU A 13 -0.11 -1.57 -7.25
C LEU A 13 1.26 -1.50 -7.94
N ASP A 14 1.33 -1.81 -9.24
CA ASP A 14 2.57 -1.74 -10.02
C ASP A 14 3.14 -0.32 -10.06
N ALA A 15 2.28 0.68 -10.25
CA ALA A 15 2.69 2.08 -10.20
C ALA A 15 3.24 2.49 -8.82
N MET A 16 2.65 1.96 -7.74
CA MET A 16 3.16 2.18 -6.38
C MET A 16 4.52 1.48 -6.18
N VAL A 17 4.63 0.20 -6.55
CA VAL A 17 5.90 -0.55 -6.46
C VAL A 17 7.00 0.14 -7.24
N ALA A 18 6.72 0.61 -8.46
CA ALA A 18 7.67 1.34 -9.29
C ALA A 18 8.15 2.65 -8.64
N HIS A 19 7.29 3.34 -7.88
CA HIS A 19 7.67 4.56 -7.17
C HIS A 19 8.65 4.30 -6.03
N TYR A 20 8.54 3.18 -5.31
CA TYR A 20 9.42 2.85 -4.17
C TYR A 20 10.64 1.99 -4.55
N ARG A 21 10.63 1.34 -5.71
CA ARG A 21 11.73 0.47 -6.17
C ARG A 21 13.05 1.25 -6.28
N ASP A 22 14.13 0.62 -5.82
CA ASP A 22 15.51 1.15 -5.87
C ASP A 22 15.68 2.52 -5.18
N LYS A 23 14.80 2.85 -4.22
CA LYS A 23 14.89 4.07 -3.42
C LYS A 23 15.05 3.75 -1.94
N THR A 24 15.78 4.62 -1.25
CA THR A 24 15.83 4.63 0.21
C THR A 24 14.57 5.30 0.76
N LEU A 25 13.78 4.58 1.55
CA LEU A 25 12.51 5.10 2.09
C LEU A 25 12.69 6.37 2.93
N ASN A 26 13.79 6.50 3.68
CA ASN A 26 14.11 7.69 4.48
C ASN A 26 14.18 9.00 3.67
N ASP A 27 14.50 8.92 2.38
CA ASP A 27 14.67 10.09 1.52
C ASP A 27 13.35 10.53 0.87
N LEU A 28 12.28 9.77 1.07
CA LEU A 28 10.98 10.02 0.49
C LEU A 28 10.12 10.90 1.40
N PRO A 29 9.38 11.90 0.86
CA PRO A 29 8.60 12.84 1.65
C PRO A 29 7.51 12.17 2.48
N GLU A 30 6.97 11.03 2.04
CA GLU A 30 5.99 10.23 2.77
C GLU A 30 6.51 9.69 4.10
N PHE A 31 7.83 9.63 4.27
CA PHE A 31 8.52 9.17 5.48
C PHE A 31 9.23 10.31 6.23
N ALA A 32 9.08 11.56 5.81
CA ALA A 32 9.75 12.68 6.47
C ALA A 32 9.32 12.81 7.94
N GLY A 33 10.30 12.73 8.86
CA GLY A 33 10.03 12.76 10.30
C GLY A 33 9.40 11.48 10.87
N LEU A 34 9.34 10.41 10.06
CA LEU A 34 8.85 9.08 10.46
C LEU A 34 9.98 8.06 10.35
N ASN A 35 10.01 7.08 11.26
CA ASN A 35 10.82 5.90 11.07
C ASN A 35 10.24 5.07 9.90
N PRO A 36 10.99 4.72 8.83
CA PRO A 36 10.46 3.95 7.70
C PRO A 36 10.36 2.45 8.03
N SER A 37 9.66 2.11 9.11
CA SER A 37 9.37 0.74 9.45
C SER A 37 8.34 0.14 8.48
N ILE A 38 8.33 -1.19 8.37
CA ILE A 38 7.40 -1.90 7.48
C ILE A 38 5.93 -1.70 7.89
N GLU A 39 5.63 -1.39 9.15
CA GLU A 39 4.29 -1.05 9.64
C GLU A 39 3.83 0.32 9.09
N HIS A 40 4.70 1.34 9.17
CA HIS A 40 4.39 2.64 8.56
C HIS A 40 4.27 2.52 7.05
N PHE A 41 5.12 1.71 6.42
CA PHE A 41 5.04 1.49 4.99
C PHE A 41 3.73 0.80 4.58
N ALA A 42 3.31 -0.24 5.31
CA ALA A 42 2.04 -0.93 5.07
C ALA A 42 0.85 0.02 5.18
N ARG A 43 0.86 0.92 6.18
CA ARG A 43 -0.16 1.96 6.31
C ARG A 43 -0.18 2.92 5.12
N ILE A 44 0.97 3.49 4.76
CA ILE A 44 1.10 4.45 3.65
C ILE A 44 0.63 3.82 2.33
N LEU A 45 1.07 2.60 2.02
CA LEU A 45 0.62 1.90 0.82
C LEU A 45 -0.88 1.64 0.88
N CYS A 46 -1.43 1.18 2.01
CA CYS A 46 -2.84 0.86 2.13
C CYS A 46 -3.73 2.09 1.90
N GLU A 47 -3.41 3.22 2.54
CA GLU A 47 -4.13 4.47 2.39
C GLU A 47 -4.02 5.00 0.95
N THR A 48 -2.82 4.91 0.35
CA THR A 48 -2.59 5.33 -1.05
C THR A 48 -3.40 4.50 -2.03
N LEU A 49 -3.36 3.17 -1.91
CA LEU A 49 -4.08 2.27 -2.78
C LEU A 49 -5.59 2.45 -2.61
N ALA A 50 -6.07 2.51 -1.36
CA ALA A 50 -7.47 2.77 -1.09
C ALA A 50 -7.92 4.04 -1.82
N ASN A 51 -7.23 5.18 -1.68
CA ASN A 51 -7.61 6.43 -2.34
C ASN A 51 -7.59 6.39 -3.88
N ARG A 52 -6.84 5.48 -4.50
CA ARG A 52 -6.78 5.34 -5.97
C ARG A 52 -7.88 4.43 -6.54
N ILE A 53 -8.28 3.40 -5.80
CA ILE A 53 -9.29 2.44 -6.24
C ILE A 53 -10.67 3.08 -6.27
N THR A 54 -11.36 2.96 -7.41
CA THR A 54 -12.77 3.35 -7.56
C THR A 54 -13.69 2.14 -7.41
N ALA A 55 -14.11 1.85 -6.16
CA ALA A 55 -15.02 0.75 -5.85
C ALA A 55 -16.03 1.19 -4.77
N PRO A 56 -17.23 1.68 -5.14
CA PRO A 56 -18.20 2.25 -4.20
C PRO A 56 -18.81 1.23 -3.22
N ASN A 57 -18.69 -0.06 -3.51
CA ASN A 57 -19.12 -1.20 -2.71
C ASN A 57 -18.00 -1.76 -1.80
N LEU A 58 -16.83 -1.12 -1.77
CA LEU A 58 -15.68 -1.57 -0.99
C LEU A 58 -15.73 -1.01 0.43
N ASN A 59 -15.86 -1.88 1.43
CA ASN A 59 -15.91 -1.48 2.85
C ASN A 59 -14.52 -1.40 3.53
N GLY A 60 -13.48 -1.90 2.87
CA GLY A 60 -12.13 -1.81 3.40
C GLY A 60 -11.07 -2.50 2.53
N VAL A 61 -9.82 -2.17 2.82
CA VAL A 61 -8.62 -2.68 2.17
C VAL A 61 -7.65 -3.12 3.27
N THR A 62 -7.03 -4.29 3.10
CA THR A 62 -5.92 -4.74 3.95
C THR A 62 -4.67 -4.86 3.09
N MET A 63 -3.59 -4.20 3.52
CA MET A 63 -2.27 -4.28 2.92
C MET A 63 -1.39 -5.16 3.78
N VAL A 64 -0.65 -6.09 3.17
CA VAL A 64 0.37 -6.91 3.85
C VAL A 64 1.69 -6.70 3.12
N ILE A 65 2.73 -6.31 3.86
CA ILE A 65 4.10 -6.19 3.36
C ILE A 65 4.96 -7.23 4.06
N TRP A 66 5.72 -7.97 3.27
CA TRP A 66 6.73 -8.91 3.74
C TRP A 66 8.10 -8.27 3.58
N GLU A 67 8.86 -8.19 4.67
CA GLU A 67 10.26 -7.78 4.62
C GLU A 67 11.15 -8.95 4.19
N ASN A 68 10.81 -10.14 4.68
CA ASN A 68 11.46 -11.42 4.40
C ASN A 68 10.51 -12.57 4.78
N ASP A 69 11.01 -13.80 4.76
CA ASP A 69 10.21 -15.01 5.00
C ASP A 69 9.59 -15.12 6.40
N ILE A 70 10.12 -14.40 7.40
CA ILE A 70 9.71 -14.50 8.81
C ILE A 70 9.12 -13.20 9.37
N ALA A 71 9.25 -12.08 8.66
CA ALA A 71 8.83 -10.75 9.11
C ALA A 71 7.88 -10.10 8.11
N TRP A 72 6.70 -9.72 8.60
CA TRP A 72 5.68 -9.02 7.83
C TRP A 72 4.90 -8.06 8.72
N ALA A 73 4.29 -7.07 8.09
CA ALA A 73 3.35 -6.15 8.72
C ALA A 73 2.07 -6.04 7.90
N SER A 74 0.95 -5.86 8.58
CA SER A 74 -0.34 -5.63 7.94
C SER A 74 -1.02 -4.37 8.48
N TYR A 75 -1.69 -3.65 7.59
CA TYR A 75 -2.55 -2.53 7.95
C TYR A 75 -3.91 -2.67 7.27
N ARG A 76 -4.98 -2.32 7.98
CA ARG A 76 -6.35 -2.32 7.45
C ARG A 76 -6.92 -0.90 7.45
N HIS A 77 -7.33 -0.45 6.28
CA HIS A 77 -8.08 0.78 6.07
C HIS A 77 -9.56 0.44 5.85
N ASN A 78 -10.45 0.99 6.68
CA ASN A 78 -11.89 0.90 6.45
C ASN A 78 -12.34 2.13 5.65
N ARG A 79 -13.25 1.94 4.70
CA ARG A 79 -13.82 3.01 3.85
C ARG A 79 -15.16 3.49 4.35
#